data_AF-A0A109FTH8-F1
#
_entry.id   AF-A0A109FTH8-F1
#
_cell.length_a   1.000
_cell.length_b   1.000
_cell.length_c   1.000
_cell.angle_alpha   90.00
_cell.angle_beta   90.00
_cell.angle_gamma   90.00
#
_symmetry.space_group_name_H-M   'P 1'
#
loop_
_entity.id
_entity.type
_entity.pdbx_description
1 polymer ?
#
loop_
_entity_poly.entity_id
_entity_poly.type
_entity_poly.pdbx_seq_one_letter_code
_entity_poly.pdbx_strand_id
1 'polypeptide(L)'
;MEIDKLNLPIDSKNFILNHQIKENEFECFNVDFYTYSNGFLLDVVEWTKQNDFSLSILDKEYTEKFLASLEKFKSYLVIGSNLDSGNLITIYQPTGEIYELEHEITERVERYFVNSSIEKMYCCFNYFKKCWIQLLEQEHYKDCDLINIFHELKNKLVEFDNNILINDDDYNRQFWNSLYLGHLNFLLEKSDEQ
;
A
#
# COMPACT_ATOMS: atom_id res chain seq x y z
N MET A 1 -15.48 11.24 12.12
CA MET A 1 -15.00 9.95 12.66
C MET A 1 -14.05 10.25 13.81
N GLU A 2 -14.17 9.57 14.95
CA GLU A 2 -13.34 9.83 16.13
C GLU A 2 -12.16 8.87 16.17
N ILE A 3 -10.98 9.32 15.70
CA ILE A 3 -9.74 8.52 15.68
C ILE A 3 -9.38 8.00 17.08
N ASP A 4 -9.75 8.73 18.13
CA ASP A 4 -9.52 8.32 19.52
C ASP A 4 -10.21 7.00 19.89
N LYS A 5 -11.35 6.68 19.25
CA LYS A 5 -12.09 5.44 19.47
C LYS A 5 -11.47 4.22 18.78
N LEU A 6 -10.57 4.42 17.82
CA LEU A 6 -9.88 3.32 17.13
C LEU A 6 -8.88 2.65 18.09
N ASN A 7 -8.71 1.34 17.99
CA ASN A 7 -7.74 0.62 18.82
C ASN A 7 -6.33 0.68 18.21
N LEU A 8 -5.85 1.88 17.86
CA LEU A 8 -4.54 2.12 17.26
C LEU A 8 -3.49 2.55 18.30
N PRO A 9 -2.19 2.27 18.07
CA PRO A 9 -1.12 2.86 18.85
C PRO A 9 -1.17 4.38 18.83
N ILE A 10 -0.73 5.00 19.93
CA ILE A 10 -0.80 6.46 20.10
C ILE A 10 -0.03 7.21 19.01
N ASP A 11 1.12 6.68 18.58
CA ASP A 11 1.94 7.30 17.53
C ASP A 11 1.21 7.28 16.18
N SER A 12 0.57 6.15 15.82
CA SER A 12 -0.25 6.06 14.61
C SER A 12 -1.44 7.02 14.65
N LYS A 13 -2.13 7.15 15.80
CA LYS A 13 -3.23 8.12 15.96
C LYS A 13 -2.74 9.55 15.78
N ASN A 14 -1.66 9.91 16.47
CA ASN A 14 -1.05 11.23 16.40
C ASN A 14 -0.61 11.55 14.98
N PHE A 15 -0.04 10.59 14.26
CA PHE A 15 0.35 10.77 12.87
C PHE A 15 -0.87 11.11 12.01
N ILE A 16 -1.93 10.28 12.04
CA ILE A 16 -3.16 10.47 11.25
C ILE A 16 -3.84 11.81 11.58
N LEU A 17 -3.86 12.23 12.84
CA LEU A 17 -4.47 13.49 13.25
C LEU A 17 -3.72 14.72 12.75
N ASN A 18 -2.39 14.63 12.65
CA ASN A 18 -1.53 15.77 12.35
C ASN A 18 -1.06 15.81 10.88
N HIS A 19 -1.17 14.71 10.14
CA HIS A 19 -0.74 14.62 8.75
C HIS A 19 -1.92 14.41 7.82
N GLN A 20 -2.11 15.39 6.93
CA GLN A 20 -3.06 15.27 5.84
C GLN A 20 -2.35 14.70 4.62
N ILE A 21 -2.61 13.41 4.33
CA ILE A 21 -2.20 12.81 3.06
C ILE A 21 -3.16 13.33 1.98
N LYS A 22 -2.60 13.89 0.90
CA LYS A 22 -3.40 14.41 -0.21
C LYS A 22 -3.83 13.27 -1.12
N GLU A 23 -5.00 13.41 -1.72
CA GLU A 23 -5.45 12.53 -2.81
C GLU A 23 -4.40 12.53 -3.92
N ASN A 24 -4.11 11.35 -4.49
CA ASN A 24 -3.10 11.14 -5.53
C ASN A 24 -1.65 11.55 -5.15
N GLU A 25 -1.34 11.80 -3.87
CA GLU A 25 0.01 12.22 -3.47
C GLU A 25 1.10 11.20 -3.87
N PHE A 26 0.73 9.93 -3.95
CA PHE A 26 1.63 8.81 -4.24
C PHE A 26 1.18 8.00 -5.45
N GLU A 27 0.44 8.63 -6.38
CA GLU A 27 0.04 8.02 -7.65
C GLU A 27 1.25 7.51 -8.46
N CYS A 28 2.42 8.15 -8.34
CA CYS A 28 3.66 7.68 -8.95
C CYS A 28 4.13 6.29 -8.46
N PHE A 29 3.53 5.78 -7.38
CA PHE A 29 3.77 4.44 -6.84
C PHE A 29 2.57 3.52 -7.00
N ASN A 30 1.59 3.90 -7.81
CA ASN A 30 0.33 3.18 -7.97
C ASN A 30 -0.37 2.94 -6.62
N VAL A 31 -0.24 3.91 -5.70
CA VAL A 31 -0.95 3.89 -4.42
C VAL A 31 -1.93 5.05 -4.39
N ASP A 32 -3.21 4.72 -4.22
CA ASP A 32 -4.24 5.70 -3.94
C ASP A 32 -4.66 5.65 -2.48
N PHE A 33 -4.59 6.80 -1.80
CA PHE A 33 -5.01 6.93 -0.42
C PHE A 33 -6.46 7.37 -0.36
N TYR A 34 -7.24 6.64 0.43
CA TYR A 34 -8.66 6.95 0.56
C TYR A 34 -8.88 8.21 1.40
N THR A 35 -9.94 8.90 1.04
CA THR A 35 -10.56 9.93 1.87
C THR A 35 -11.65 9.30 2.74
N TYR A 36 -12.19 10.05 3.70
CA TYR A 36 -13.31 9.55 4.52
C TYR A 36 -14.53 9.15 3.69
N SER A 37 -14.78 9.78 2.54
CA SER A 37 -15.89 9.38 1.66
C SER A 37 -15.65 8.04 0.99
N ASN A 38 -14.39 7.67 0.77
CA ASN A 38 -13.97 6.48 0.05
C ASN A 38 -13.58 5.34 1.02
N GLY A 39 -13.94 5.49 2.30
CA GLY A 39 -13.79 4.47 3.31
C GLY A 39 -12.47 4.48 4.09
N PHE A 40 -11.79 5.63 4.15
CA PHE A 40 -10.63 5.80 5.02
C PHE A 40 -10.97 5.49 6.49
N LEU A 41 -10.23 4.52 7.03
CA LEU A 41 -10.35 3.90 8.36
C LEU A 41 -11.70 3.23 8.63
N LEU A 42 -12.41 2.78 7.60
CA LEU A 42 -13.43 1.75 7.77
C LEU A 42 -12.75 0.40 8.00
N ASP A 43 -13.38 -0.48 8.78
CA ASP A 43 -12.94 -1.86 8.80
C ASP A 43 -13.19 -2.54 7.44
N VAL A 44 -12.47 -3.62 7.14
CA VAL A 44 -12.57 -4.30 5.84
C VAL A 44 -14.00 -4.73 5.50
N VAL A 45 -14.80 -5.15 6.48
CA VAL A 45 -16.19 -5.57 6.27
C VAL A 45 -17.07 -4.37 5.91
N GLU A 46 -16.94 -3.28 6.66
CA GLU A 46 -17.65 -2.02 6.40
C GLU A 46 -17.27 -1.44 5.04
N TRP A 47 -15.97 -1.40 4.75
CA TRP A 47 -15.45 -0.93 3.48
C TRP A 47 -16.01 -1.73 2.30
N THR A 48 -15.98 -3.07 2.39
CA THR A 48 -16.48 -3.98 1.35
C THR A 48 -17.97 -3.73 1.09
N LYS A 49 -18.79 -3.64 2.15
CA LYS A 49 -20.23 -3.36 2.03
C LYS A 49 -20.53 -2.03 1.36
N GLN A 50 -19.69 -1.03 1.58
CA GLN A 50 -19.90 0.32 1.07
C GLN A 50 -19.39 0.49 -0.37
N ASN A 51 -18.25 -0.10 -0.70
CA ASN A 51 -17.50 0.24 -1.92
C ASN A 51 -17.43 -0.88 -2.95
N ASP A 52 -17.69 -2.14 -2.57
CA ASP A 52 -17.60 -3.25 -3.51
C ASP A 52 -18.95 -3.55 -4.17
N PHE A 53 -19.10 -3.09 -5.41
CA PHE A 53 -20.31 -3.26 -6.19
C PHE A 53 -20.60 -4.72 -6.55
N SER A 54 -19.61 -5.61 -6.55
CA SER A 54 -19.79 -7.01 -6.92
C SER A 54 -20.73 -7.74 -5.95
N LEU A 55 -20.78 -7.32 -4.68
CA LEU A 55 -21.72 -7.83 -3.68
C LEU A 55 -23.19 -7.72 -4.13
N SER A 56 -23.52 -6.71 -4.96
CA SER A 56 -24.89 -6.50 -5.44
C SER A 56 -25.31 -7.46 -6.56
N ILE A 57 -24.33 -8.13 -7.19
CA ILE A 57 -24.52 -9.01 -8.35
C ILE A 57 -24.44 -10.49 -7.93
N LEU A 58 -23.76 -10.78 -6.82
CA LEU A 58 -23.57 -12.12 -6.30
C LEU A 58 -24.84 -12.66 -5.61
N ASP A 59 -24.93 -13.98 -5.52
CA ASP A 59 -26.00 -14.64 -4.78
C ASP A 59 -25.96 -14.24 -3.29
N LYS A 60 -27.14 -14.14 -2.67
CA LYS A 60 -27.28 -13.70 -1.29
C LYS A 60 -26.54 -14.63 -0.32
N GLU A 61 -26.64 -15.95 -0.52
CA GLU A 61 -25.97 -16.92 0.35
C GLU A 61 -24.45 -16.81 0.23
N TYR A 62 -23.95 -16.57 -0.98
CA TYR A 62 -22.51 -16.34 -1.22
C TYR A 62 -22.04 -15.06 -0.54
N THR A 63 -22.78 -13.96 -0.72
CA THR A 63 -22.49 -12.66 -0.12
C THR A 63 -22.40 -12.74 1.40
N GLU A 64 -23.35 -13.41 2.04
CA GLU A 64 -23.35 -13.59 3.50
C GLU A 64 -22.15 -14.42 3.97
N LYS A 65 -21.79 -15.50 3.26
CA LYS A 65 -20.61 -16.34 3.56
C LYS A 65 -19.32 -15.56 3.39
N PHE A 66 -19.18 -14.79 2.32
CA PHE A 66 -18.00 -13.98 2.06
C PHE A 66 -17.82 -12.91 3.14
N LEU A 67 -18.86 -12.14 3.45
CA LEU A 67 -18.81 -11.12 4.51
C LEU A 67 -18.49 -11.74 5.88
N ALA A 68 -19.04 -12.91 6.20
CA ALA A 68 -18.68 -13.63 7.42
C ALA A 68 -17.20 -14.05 7.45
N SER A 69 -16.62 -14.42 6.30
CA SER A 69 -15.20 -14.77 6.19
C SER A 69 -14.27 -13.56 6.42
N LEU A 70 -14.76 -12.34 6.14
CA LEU A 70 -14.02 -11.09 6.34
C LEU A 70 -13.99 -10.64 7.81
N GLU A 71 -14.82 -11.18 8.71
CA GLU A 71 -14.80 -10.82 10.13
C GLU A 71 -13.43 -11.05 10.80
N LYS A 72 -12.62 -11.98 10.26
CA LYS A 72 -11.23 -12.18 10.71
C LYS A 72 -10.34 -10.94 10.48
N PHE A 73 -10.74 -10.04 9.60
CA PHE A 73 -10.08 -8.76 9.28
C PHE A 73 -10.76 -7.53 9.89
N LYS A 74 -11.69 -7.70 10.83
CA LYS A 74 -12.38 -6.57 11.48
C LYS A 74 -11.46 -5.59 12.19
N SER A 75 -10.28 -6.05 12.60
CA SER A 75 -9.24 -5.23 13.22
C SER A 75 -8.36 -4.50 12.22
N TYR A 76 -8.60 -4.62 10.91
CA TYR A 76 -7.84 -3.96 9.85
C TYR A 76 -8.65 -2.78 9.32
N LEU A 77 -8.04 -1.60 9.33
CA LEU A 77 -8.66 -0.36 8.88
C LEU A 77 -8.10 -0.01 7.51
N VAL A 78 -8.97 0.16 6.52
CA VAL A 78 -8.57 0.47 5.14
C VAL A 78 -8.09 1.90 5.04
N ILE A 79 -6.93 2.13 4.42
CA ILE A 79 -6.37 3.47 4.23
C ILE A 79 -6.12 3.84 2.77
N GLY A 80 -6.16 2.87 1.88
CA GLY A 80 -5.96 3.07 0.45
C GLY A 80 -5.98 1.76 -0.30
N SER A 81 -5.54 1.80 -1.55
CA SER A 81 -5.35 0.63 -2.40
C SER A 81 -4.10 0.72 -3.25
N ASN A 82 -3.64 -0.45 -3.67
CA ASN A 82 -2.70 -0.62 -4.75
C ASN A 82 -3.48 -0.61 -6.07
N LEU A 83 -3.19 0.33 -6.96
CA LEU A 83 -3.90 0.51 -8.22
C LEU A 83 -3.55 -0.57 -9.26
N ASP A 84 -2.39 -1.23 -9.13
CA ASP A 84 -1.99 -2.30 -10.05
C ASP A 84 -2.75 -3.60 -9.78
N SER A 85 -2.94 -3.94 -8.49
CA SER A 85 -3.59 -5.19 -8.06
C SER A 85 -5.05 -5.01 -7.65
N GLY A 86 -5.47 -3.79 -7.28
CA GLY A 86 -6.74 -3.54 -6.61
C GLY A 86 -6.74 -3.92 -5.12
N ASN A 87 -5.62 -4.37 -4.58
CA ASN A 87 -5.50 -4.80 -3.19
C ASN A 87 -5.70 -3.64 -2.22
N LEU A 88 -6.23 -3.93 -1.03
CA LEU A 88 -6.45 -2.94 0.02
C LEU A 88 -5.20 -2.74 0.86
N ILE A 89 -4.79 -1.50 1.07
CA ILE A 89 -3.77 -1.14 2.05
C ILE A 89 -4.47 -0.83 3.37
N THR A 90 -4.02 -1.46 4.44
CA THR A 90 -4.71 -1.45 5.74
C THR A 90 -3.76 -1.23 6.91
N ILE A 91 -4.28 -0.66 8.00
CA ILE A 91 -3.61 -0.60 9.30
C ILE A 91 -4.21 -1.67 10.21
N TYR A 92 -3.40 -2.59 10.71
CA TYR A 92 -3.81 -3.53 11.75
C TYR A 92 -3.87 -2.80 13.09
N GLN A 93 -5.08 -2.64 13.63
CA GLN A 93 -5.33 -1.83 14.82
C GLN A 93 -4.37 -2.15 15.98
N PRO A 94 -4.24 -3.40 16.44
CA PRO A 94 -3.48 -3.72 17.66
C PRO A 94 -2.00 -3.30 17.63
N THR A 95 -1.34 -3.32 16.48
CA THR A 95 0.09 -3.03 16.35
C THR A 95 0.39 -1.74 15.59
N GLY A 96 -0.57 -1.23 14.82
CA GLY A 96 -0.38 -0.10 13.91
C GLY A 96 0.41 -0.46 12.64
N GLU A 97 0.72 -1.74 12.43
CA GLU A 97 1.43 -2.24 11.25
C GLU A 97 0.56 -2.13 10.00
N ILE A 98 1.21 -1.96 8.86
CA ILE A 98 0.59 -1.80 7.56
C ILE A 98 0.64 -3.13 6.81
N TYR A 99 -0.50 -3.52 6.26
CA TYR A 99 -0.67 -4.73 5.46
C TYR A 99 -1.39 -4.42 4.15
N GLU A 100 -1.01 -5.13 3.11
CA GLU A 100 -1.74 -5.23 1.85
C GLU A 100 -2.62 -6.49 1.93
N LEU A 101 -3.90 -6.35 1.63
CA LEU A 101 -4.86 -7.43 1.60
C LEU A 101 -5.28 -7.68 0.16
N GLU A 102 -5.00 -8.88 -0.35
CA GLU A 102 -5.50 -9.34 -1.64
C GLU A 102 -7.00 -9.52 -1.53
N HIS A 103 -7.75 -8.52 -1.97
CA HIS A 103 -9.18 -8.43 -1.72
C HIS A 103 -9.94 -8.96 -2.93
N GLU A 104 -9.92 -10.29 -3.08
CA GLU A 104 -10.65 -10.97 -4.15
C GLU A 104 -11.91 -11.63 -3.61
N ILE A 105 -13.08 -11.06 -3.95
CA ILE A 105 -14.37 -11.57 -3.49
C ILE A 105 -14.63 -13.00 -3.97
N THR A 106 -14.16 -13.35 -5.18
CA THR A 106 -14.40 -14.65 -5.82
C THR A 106 -13.54 -15.78 -5.28
N GLU A 107 -12.44 -15.46 -4.59
CA GLU A 107 -11.46 -16.43 -4.13
C GLU A 107 -11.33 -16.41 -2.61
N ARG A 108 -10.42 -15.59 -2.10
CA ARG A 108 -10.03 -15.51 -0.70
C ARG A 108 -9.29 -14.20 -0.47
N VAL A 109 -9.33 -13.74 0.78
CA VAL A 109 -8.49 -12.61 1.20
C VAL A 109 -7.22 -13.09 1.87
N GLU A 110 -6.08 -12.79 1.24
CA GLU A 110 -4.72 -13.05 1.72
C GLU A 110 -4.09 -11.75 2.28
N ARG A 111 -3.10 -11.89 3.17
CA ARG A 111 -2.49 -10.76 3.88
C ARG A 111 -0.99 -10.76 3.69
N TYR A 112 -0.47 -9.63 3.21
CA TYR A 112 0.94 -9.37 3.01
C TYR A 112 1.38 -8.19 3.88
N PHE A 113 2.52 -8.30 4.56
CA PHE A 113 3.02 -7.19 5.39
C PHE A 113 3.72 -6.15 4.51
N VAL A 114 3.49 -4.88 4.80
CA VAL A 114 4.01 -3.74 4.04
C VAL A 114 5.00 -2.92 4.86
N ASN A 115 4.59 -2.48 6.05
CA ASN A 115 5.43 -1.65 6.90
C ASN A 115 5.05 -1.74 8.38
N SER A 116 5.95 -1.29 9.26
CA SER A 116 5.73 -1.34 10.70
C SER A 116 4.83 -0.22 11.24
N SER A 117 4.64 0.88 10.51
CA SER A 117 3.66 1.92 10.85
C SER A 117 3.30 2.82 9.66
N ILE A 118 2.19 3.55 9.76
CA ILE A 118 1.76 4.54 8.76
C ILE A 118 2.78 5.68 8.61
N GLU A 119 3.41 6.12 9.70
CA GLU A 119 4.45 7.15 9.68
C GLU A 119 5.66 6.69 8.86
N LYS A 120 6.14 5.46 9.13
CA LYS A 120 7.29 4.91 8.40
C LYS A 120 6.96 4.70 6.94
N MET A 121 5.77 4.20 6.62
CA MET A 121 5.30 4.08 5.25
C MET A 121 5.29 5.45 4.54
N TYR A 122 4.70 6.47 5.15
CA TYR A 122 4.64 7.82 4.60
C TYR A 122 6.04 8.44 4.38
N CYS A 123 6.94 8.29 5.35
CA CYS A 123 8.34 8.73 5.24
C CYS A 123 9.07 8.02 4.10
N CYS A 124 8.90 6.70 3.96
CA CYS A 124 9.44 5.92 2.85
C CYS A 124 8.91 6.45 1.52
N PHE A 125 7.59 6.61 1.37
CA PHE A 125 6.99 7.07 0.12
C PHE A 125 7.48 8.46 -0.26
N ASN A 126 7.58 9.38 0.69
CA ASN A 126 8.14 10.71 0.42
C ASN A 126 9.60 10.67 -0.03
N TYR A 127 10.42 9.80 0.56
CA TYR A 127 11.79 9.60 0.11
C TYR A 127 11.82 9.08 -1.33
N PHE A 128 11.01 8.06 -1.66
CA PHE A 128 10.90 7.57 -3.03
C PHE A 128 10.41 8.65 -3.98
N LYS A 129 9.42 9.44 -3.59
CA LYS A 129 8.81 10.46 -4.44
C LYS A 129 9.83 11.53 -4.80
N LYS A 130 10.64 11.93 -3.81
CA LYS A 130 11.76 12.84 -4.04
C LYS A 130 12.75 12.26 -5.04
N CYS A 131 13.14 11.00 -4.91
CA CYS A 131 14.05 10.36 -5.86
C CYS A 131 13.43 10.23 -7.26
N TRP A 132 12.16 9.85 -7.35
CA TRP A 132 11.41 9.79 -8.61
C TRP A 132 11.40 11.15 -9.34
N ILE A 133 11.08 12.23 -8.63
CA ILE A 133 11.12 13.60 -9.18
C ILE A 133 12.53 13.96 -9.65
N GLN A 134 13.57 13.66 -8.85
CA GLN A 134 14.95 13.91 -9.27
C GLN A 134 15.32 13.17 -10.55
N LEU A 135 14.87 11.92 -10.73
CA LEU A 135 15.09 11.15 -11.96
C LEU A 135 14.38 11.80 -13.16
N LEU A 136 13.11 12.19 -13.01
CA LEU A 136 12.36 12.88 -14.07
C LEU A 136 12.96 14.24 -14.45
N GLU A 137 13.42 15.01 -13.47
CA GLU A 137 14.11 16.29 -13.71
C GLU A 137 15.48 16.09 -14.39
N GLN A 138 16.13 14.95 -14.14
CA GLN A 138 17.40 14.56 -14.75
C GLN A 138 17.26 13.83 -16.10
N GLU A 139 16.06 13.42 -16.56
CA GLU A 139 15.84 12.89 -17.93
C GLU A 139 16.26 13.89 -19.03
N HIS A 140 16.59 15.13 -18.69
CA HIS A 140 17.23 16.10 -19.58
C HIS A 140 18.77 15.95 -19.71
N TYR A 141 19.42 15.09 -18.93
CA TYR A 141 20.85 14.79 -18.98
C TYR A 141 21.08 13.29 -19.24
N LYS A 142 21.60 12.98 -20.43
CA LYS A 142 22.09 11.64 -20.79
C LYS A 142 23.36 11.33 -19.99
N ASP A 143 23.29 10.78 -18.79
CA ASP A 143 24.51 10.40 -18.06
C ASP A 143 24.32 9.21 -17.12
N CYS A 144 25.40 8.42 -17.01
CA CYS A 144 25.56 7.21 -16.17
C CYS A 144 25.18 7.40 -14.69
N ASP A 145 25.03 8.65 -14.23
CA ASP A 145 24.64 9.00 -12.86
C ASP A 145 23.21 8.56 -12.53
N LEU A 146 22.29 8.57 -13.50
CA LEU A 146 20.90 8.10 -13.33
C LEU A 146 20.86 6.60 -13.00
N ILE A 147 21.65 5.79 -13.71
CA ILE A 147 21.76 4.34 -13.49
C ILE A 147 22.36 4.04 -12.11
N ASN A 148 23.37 4.81 -11.68
CA ASN A 148 23.97 4.66 -10.37
C ASN A 148 23.01 5.05 -9.24
N ILE A 149 22.32 6.19 -9.36
CA ILE A 149 21.29 6.61 -8.39
C ILE A 149 20.18 5.56 -8.30
N PHE A 150 19.78 4.99 -9.43
CA PHE A 150 18.80 3.91 -9.49
C PHE A 150 19.27 2.64 -8.78
N HIS A 151 20.50 2.19 -9.04
CA HIS A 151 21.08 1.03 -8.33
C HIS A 151 21.24 1.29 -6.83
N GLU A 152 21.64 2.49 -6.42
CA GLU A 152 21.68 2.88 -5.00
C GLU A 152 20.28 2.86 -4.38
N LEU A 153 19.27 3.36 -5.09
CA LEU A 153 17.89 3.35 -4.64
C LEU A 153 17.36 1.93 -4.46
N LYS A 154 17.60 1.06 -5.45
CA LYS A 154 17.28 -0.37 -5.41
C LYS A 154 18.00 -1.09 -4.27
N ASN A 155 19.27 -0.81 -4.04
CA ASN A 155 20.03 -1.44 -2.95
C ASN A 155 19.52 -0.98 -1.59
N LYS A 156 19.22 0.32 -1.41
CA LYS A 156 18.58 0.83 -0.19
C LYS A 156 17.19 0.23 0.02
N LEU A 157 16.41 0.08 -1.05
CA LEU A 157 15.13 -0.61 -1.03
C LEU A 157 15.27 -2.04 -0.51
N VAL A 158 16.20 -2.81 -1.07
CA VAL A 158 16.49 -4.18 -0.64
C VAL A 158 17.01 -4.22 0.81
N GLU A 159 17.81 -3.24 1.23
CA GLU A 159 18.28 -3.13 2.62
C GLU A 159 17.12 -2.83 3.59
N PHE A 160 16.24 -1.89 3.25
CA PHE A 160 15.04 -1.63 4.04
C PHE A 160 14.15 -2.87 4.09
N ASP A 161 13.93 -3.54 2.96
CA ASP A 161 13.12 -4.76 2.83
C ASP A 161 13.69 -5.93 3.65
N ASN A 162 15.00 -6.17 3.59
CA ASN A 162 15.67 -7.23 4.36
C ASN A 162 15.66 -7.00 5.89
N ASN A 163 15.50 -5.75 6.33
CA ASN A 163 15.37 -5.42 7.75
C ASN A 163 13.94 -5.61 8.26
N ILE A 164 12.97 -5.83 7.37
CA ILE A 164 11.61 -6.15 7.73
C ILE A 164 11.48 -7.68 7.75
N LEU A 165 11.64 -8.28 8.94
CA LEU A 165 11.46 -9.72 9.15
C LEU A 165 9.98 -10.09 9.03
N ILE A 166 9.56 -10.52 7.84
CA ILE A 166 8.19 -11.01 7.59
C ILE A 166 8.27 -12.49 7.26
N ASN A 167 8.49 -13.29 8.31
CA ASN A 167 8.10 -14.70 8.40
C ASN A 167 8.30 -15.52 7.10
N ASP A 168 9.56 -15.88 6.77
CA ASP A 168 10.04 -16.87 5.77
C ASP A 168 9.32 -17.00 4.40
N ASP A 169 8.41 -16.10 4.03
CA ASP A 169 7.61 -16.15 2.81
C ASP A 169 8.05 -15.04 1.84
N ASP A 170 8.74 -15.45 0.78
CA ASP A 170 9.30 -14.58 -0.24
C ASP A 170 8.25 -13.77 -1.03
N TYR A 171 6.96 -14.13 -0.95
CA TYR A 171 5.86 -13.40 -1.59
C TYR A 171 5.34 -12.22 -0.76
N ASN A 172 5.75 -12.05 0.50
CA ASN A 172 5.35 -10.89 1.33
C ASN A 172 5.90 -9.54 0.84
N ARG A 173 6.65 -9.52 -0.25
CA ARG A 173 7.26 -8.32 -0.86
C ARG A 173 6.33 -7.62 -1.86
N GLN A 174 5.03 -7.92 -1.91
CA GLN A 174 4.11 -7.46 -2.98
C GLN A 174 4.04 -5.93 -3.16
N PHE A 175 4.01 -5.17 -2.07
CA PHE A 175 4.00 -3.71 -2.12
C PHE A 175 5.29 -3.14 -2.76
N TRP A 176 6.44 -3.78 -2.54
CA TRP A 176 7.69 -3.42 -3.21
C TRP A 176 7.79 -4.03 -4.61
N ASN A 177 7.16 -5.18 -4.85
CA ASN A 177 7.14 -5.84 -6.16
C ASN A 177 6.31 -5.05 -7.17
N SER A 178 5.25 -4.35 -6.77
CA SER A 178 4.50 -3.45 -7.66
C SER A 178 5.35 -2.25 -8.09
N LEU A 179 6.12 -1.66 -7.17
CA LEU A 179 7.18 -0.69 -7.50
C LEU A 179 8.22 -1.28 -8.46
N TYR A 180 8.64 -2.53 -8.22
CA TYR A 180 9.66 -3.23 -9.01
C TYR A 180 9.19 -3.60 -10.43
N LEU A 181 7.93 -4.03 -10.57
CA LEU A 181 7.37 -4.61 -11.80
C LEU A 181 6.72 -3.57 -12.72
N GLY A 182 6.09 -2.52 -12.18
CA GLY A 182 5.34 -1.54 -12.97
C GLY A 182 6.20 -0.40 -13.54
N HIS A 183 6.99 0.27 -12.70
CA HIS A 183 7.71 1.50 -13.09
C HIS A 183 9.24 1.42 -12.97
N LEU A 184 9.81 0.54 -12.11
CA LEU A 184 11.25 0.27 -12.14
C LEU A 184 11.66 -0.53 -13.38
N ASN A 185 10.83 -1.47 -13.84
CA ASN A 185 11.09 -2.21 -15.08
C ASN A 185 11.04 -1.31 -16.32
N PHE A 186 10.15 -0.32 -16.38
CA PHE A 186 10.15 0.67 -17.47
C PHE A 186 11.48 1.42 -17.59
N LEU A 187 12.13 1.75 -16.46
CA LEU A 187 13.44 2.39 -16.45
C LEU A 187 14.58 1.43 -16.84
N LEU A 188 14.49 0.15 -16.46
CA LEU A 188 15.44 -0.89 -16.86
C LEU A 188 15.35 -1.19 -18.36
N GLU A 189 14.15 -1.38 -18.90
CA GLU A 189 13.90 -1.64 -20.32
C GLU A 189 14.45 -0.49 -21.19
N LYS A 190 14.27 0.78 -20.76
CA LYS A 190 14.87 1.92 -21.46
C LYS A 190 16.41 2.00 -21.37
N SER A 191 17.01 1.45 -20.33
CA SER A 191 18.48 1.40 -20.21
C SER A 191 19.09 0.28 -21.04
N ASP A 192 18.35 -0.83 -21.22
CA ASP A 192 18.74 -1.99 -22.03
C ASP A 192 18.50 -1.77 -23.54
N GLU A 193 17.74 -0.74 -23.93
CA GLU A 193 17.56 -0.28 -25.32
C GLU A 193 18.77 0.52 -25.90
N GLN A 194 19.94 0.48 -25.24
CA GLN A 194 21.21 1.02 -25.79
C GLN A 194 22.02 -0.02 -26.57
#